data_AF-A0A4R3STE3-F1
#
_entry.id   AF-A0A4R3STE3-F1
#
_cell.length_a   1.000
_cell.length_b   1.000
_cell.length_c   1.000
_cell.angle_alpha   90.00
_cell.angle_beta   90.00
_cell.angle_gamma   90.00
#
_symmetry.space_group_name_H-M   'P 1'
#
loop_
_entity.id
_entity.type
_entity.pdbx_description
1 polymer ?
#
loop_
_entity_poly.entity_id
_entity_poly.type
_entity_poly.pdbx_seq_one_letter_code
_entity_poly.pdbx_strand_id
1 'polypeptide(L)'
;MPDVREIDVSGYRCSRPVRVGNIATDQAQHGVYGDIFETAARFVECGNILDASSAETLSHLADRCADSWRQKDSGIWELETLEHYTMSKVSCWQALTRAVCLADAGQLPTTCRDRWARERDRIASWIDENCWSQKRQAYVLHPGSERLDASLALMVRLGFEGRKRLAKTIDAIESELGRGSWHYRYSGAEKEEGCFLACTFWIIEAHLLLGRQGRAHEMLTKLESTLNRGVGILSEMIDPQDGSYLGNLPQGLSHLAYVMTMDVLSTSPPSKGEAFQPA
;
A
#
# COMPACT_ATOMS: atom_id res chain seq x y z
N MET A 1 -11.61 -19.23 -9.22
CA MET A 1 -12.30 -19.04 -7.92
C MET A 1 -13.71 -19.60 -8.05
N PRO A 2 -14.31 -20.22 -7.02
CA PRO A 2 -15.71 -20.62 -7.08
C PRO A 2 -16.63 -19.40 -7.18
N ASP A 3 -17.77 -19.54 -7.87
CA ASP A 3 -18.77 -18.46 -8.03
C ASP A 3 -19.30 -17.98 -6.68
N VAL A 4 -19.60 -16.68 -6.62
CA VAL A 4 -20.13 -16.05 -5.42
C VAL A 4 -21.54 -16.56 -5.16
N ARG A 5 -21.74 -17.21 -4.01
CA ARG A 5 -23.06 -17.64 -3.53
C ARG A 5 -23.23 -17.34 -2.06
N GLU A 6 -24.42 -16.91 -1.69
CA GLU A 6 -24.81 -16.77 -0.29
C GLU A 6 -25.13 -18.13 0.31
N ILE A 7 -24.73 -18.32 1.56
CA ILE A 7 -25.04 -19.50 2.36
C ILE A 7 -25.93 -19.04 3.51
N ASP A 8 -27.05 -19.73 3.69
CA ASP A 8 -27.99 -19.47 4.78
C ASP A 8 -27.46 -20.06 6.10
N VAL A 9 -26.41 -19.44 6.62
CA VAL A 9 -25.85 -19.68 7.94
C VAL A 9 -25.63 -18.35 8.66
N SER A 10 -25.67 -18.40 10.00
CA SER A 10 -25.34 -17.21 10.80
C SER A 10 -23.83 -17.00 10.79
N GLY A 11 -23.37 -15.84 10.32
CA GLY A 11 -21.97 -15.44 10.42
C GLY A 11 -21.55 -15.15 11.87
N TYR A 12 -20.27 -14.90 12.08
CA TYR A 12 -19.76 -14.42 13.37
C TYR A 12 -20.57 -13.20 13.84
N ARG A 13 -21.03 -13.22 15.11
CA ARG A 13 -21.94 -12.20 15.68
C ARG A 13 -23.20 -11.92 14.84
N CYS A 14 -23.76 -12.95 14.20
CA CYS A 14 -24.94 -12.85 13.34
C CYS A 14 -24.74 -11.98 12.07
N SER A 15 -23.48 -11.79 11.65
CA SER A 15 -23.16 -11.07 10.41
C SER A 15 -23.80 -11.76 9.20
N ARG A 16 -24.37 -10.97 8.30
CA ARG A 16 -25.01 -11.41 7.06
C ARG A 16 -24.70 -10.42 5.94
N PRO A 17 -24.55 -10.88 4.68
CA PRO A 17 -24.64 -12.29 4.24
C PRO A 17 -23.34 -13.06 4.48
N VAL A 18 -23.45 -14.39 4.66
CA VAL A 18 -22.28 -15.29 4.60
C VAL A 18 -22.13 -15.76 3.16
N ARG A 19 -20.97 -15.52 2.56
CA ARG A 19 -20.70 -15.80 1.14
C ARG A 19 -19.55 -16.79 0.98
N VAL A 20 -19.64 -17.61 -0.06
CA VAL A 20 -18.50 -18.39 -0.61
C VAL A 20 -18.23 -17.89 -2.02
N GLY A 21 -16.96 -17.76 -2.37
CA GLY A 21 -16.51 -17.17 -3.64
C GLY A 21 -15.88 -15.78 -3.44
N ASN A 22 -15.27 -15.24 -4.50
CA ASN A 22 -14.66 -13.91 -4.48
C ASN A 22 -15.23 -13.05 -5.63
N ILE A 23 -15.80 -11.89 -5.29
CA ILE A 23 -16.40 -10.94 -6.23
C ILE A 23 -15.32 -10.25 -7.10
N ALA A 24 -14.08 -10.19 -6.62
CA ALA A 24 -12.99 -9.51 -7.30
C ALA A 24 -12.31 -10.34 -8.42
N THR A 25 -12.84 -11.51 -8.76
CA THR A 25 -12.18 -12.44 -9.71
C THR A 25 -11.94 -11.81 -11.09
N ASP A 26 -12.87 -11.01 -11.59
CA ASP A 26 -12.80 -10.37 -12.91
C ASP A 26 -12.39 -8.88 -12.84
N GLN A 27 -12.00 -8.39 -11.66
CA GLN A 27 -11.62 -6.99 -11.49
C GLN A 27 -10.18 -6.77 -11.98
N ALA A 28 -10.01 -5.77 -12.84
CA ALA A 28 -8.69 -5.25 -13.14
C ALA A 28 -8.15 -4.53 -11.90
N GLN A 29 -6.95 -4.91 -11.45
CA GLN A 29 -6.24 -4.26 -10.35
C GLN A 29 -4.80 -4.02 -10.77
N HIS A 30 -4.40 -2.74 -10.87
CA HIS A 30 -3.04 -2.40 -11.28
C HIS A 30 -2.02 -2.53 -10.15
N GLY A 31 -2.49 -2.62 -8.89
CA GLY A 31 -1.64 -2.72 -7.70
C GLY A 31 -0.61 -3.84 -7.78
N VAL A 32 -1.02 -5.00 -8.30
CA VAL A 32 -0.22 -6.24 -8.36
C VAL A 32 1.10 -6.10 -9.12
N TYR A 33 1.18 -5.19 -10.11
CA TYR A 33 2.43 -4.97 -10.83
C TYR A 33 3.54 -4.51 -9.88
N GLY A 34 3.22 -3.60 -8.95
CA GLY A 34 4.19 -3.09 -7.99
C GLY A 34 4.75 -4.21 -7.10
N ASP A 35 3.86 -5.08 -6.59
CA ASP A 35 4.23 -6.17 -5.70
C ASP A 35 5.12 -7.23 -6.38
N ILE A 36 4.79 -7.62 -7.62
CA ILE A 36 5.58 -8.58 -8.39
C ILE A 36 7.01 -8.05 -8.61
N PHE A 37 7.12 -6.79 -9.04
CA PHE A 37 8.40 -6.20 -9.38
C PHE A 37 9.24 -5.84 -8.15
N GLU A 38 8.64 -5.44 -7.04
CA GLU A 38 9.35 -5.29 -5.77
C GLU A 38 9.90 -6.63 -5.30
N THR A 39 9.11 -7.70 -5.40
CA THR A 39 9.56 -9.05 -5.04
C THR A 39 10.77 -9.48 -5.88
N ALA A 40 10.70 -9.30 -7.20
CA ALA A 40 11.81 -9.61 -8.10
C ALA A 40 13.06 -8.77 -7.79
N ALA A 41 12.89 -7.46 -7.55
CA ALA A 41 13.99 -6.58 -7.17
C ALA A 41 14.65 -7.03 -5.86
N ARG A 42 13.87 -7.34 -4.82
CA ARG A 42 14.39 -7.83 -3.53
C ARG A 42 15.10 -9.17 -3.66
N PHE A 43 14.56 -10.08 -4.48
CA PHE A 43 15.21 -11.37 -4.75
C PHE A 43 16.62 -11.17 -5.31
N VAL A 44 16.78 -10.25 -6.27
CA VAL A 44 18.09 -9.90 -6.86
C VAL A 44 18.99 -9.17 -5.87
N GLU A 45 18.46 -8.22 -5.09
CA GLU A 45 19.22 -7.51 -4.04
C GLU A 45 19.81 -8.47 -3.00
N CYS A 46 19.14 -9.58 -2.72
CA CYS A 46 19.64 -10.67 -1.87
C CYS A 46 20.74 -11.54 -2.53
N GLY A 47 21.22 -11.17 -3.73
CA GLY A 47 22.30 -11.85 -4.45
C GLY A 47 21.85 -13.01 -5.35
N ASN A 48 20.54 -13.17 -5.56
CA ASN A 48 20.02 -14.19 -6.47
C ASN A 48 19.98 -13.68 -7.93
N ILE A 49 19.83 -14.61 -8.88
CA ILE A 49 19.77 -14.31 -10.32
C ILE A 49 18.44 -14.82 -10.86
N LEU A 50 17.77 -14.01 -11.67
CA LEU A 50 16.55 -14.42 -12.37
C LEU A 50 16.90 -15.39 -13.51
N ASP A 51 16.19 -16.51 -13.60
CA ASP A 51 16.29 -17.39 -14.76
C ASP A 51 15.66 -16.72 -16.00
N ALA A 52 16.03 -17.21 -17.19
CA ALA A 52 15.61 -16.61 -18.45
C ALA A 52 14.08 -16.57 -18.64
N SER A 53 13.35 -17.59 -18.16
CA SER A 53 11.89 -17.66 -18.29
C SER A 53 11.21 -16.65 -17.38
N SER A 54 11.69 -16.52 -16.14
CA SER A 54 11.23 -15.49 -15.20
C SER A 54 11.52 -14.09 -15.72
N ALA A 55 12.72 -13.87 -16.28
CA ALA A 55 13.12 -12.58 -16.86
C ALA A 55 12.25 -12.18 -18.06
N GLU A 56 11.95 -13.12 -18.97
CA GLU A 56 11.05 -12.90 -20.09
C GLU A 56 9.62 -12.60 -19.62
N THR A 57 9.11 -13.36 -18.67
CA THR A 57 7.78 -13.15 -18.07
C THR A 57 7.66 -11.76 -17.45
N LEU A 58 8.66 -11.36 -16.66
CA LEU A 58 8.71 -10.03 -16.05
C LEU A 58 8.80 -8.95 -17.11
N SER A 59 9.62 -9.11 -18.15
CA SER A 59 9.67 -8.15 -19.28
C SER A 59 8.29 -7.93 -19.91
N HIS A 60 7.54 -9.00 -20.17
CA HIS A 60 6.18 -8.90 -20.70
C HIS A 60 5.21 -8.22 -19.72
N LEU A 61 5.35 -8.46 -18.41
CA LEU A 61 4.55 -7.78 -17.39
C LEU A 61 4.88 -6.28 -17.30
N ALA A 62 6.15 -5.88 -17.43
CA ALA A 62 6.53 -4.47 -17.51
C ALA A 62 5.92 -3.80 -18.74
N ASP A 63 5.93 -4.49 -19.89
CA ASP A 63 5.30 -3.97 -21.10
C ASP A 63 3.78 -3.80 -20.92
N ARG A 64 3.10 -4.78 -20.34
CA ARG A 64 1.67 -4.67 -20.02
C ARG A 64 1.37 -3.55 -19.03
N CYS A 65 2.21 -3.35 -18.00
CA CYS A 65 2.08 -2.24 -17.07
C CYS A 65 2.20 -0.89 -17.82
N ALA A 66 3.21 -0.75 -18.69
CA ALA A 66 3.44 0.44 -19.50
C ALA A 66 2.26 0.76 -20.45
N ASP A 67 1.57 -0.25 -20.97
CA ASP A 67 0.38 -0.08 -21.82
C ASP A 67 -0.90 0.22 -21.04
N SER A 68 -1.08 -0.42 -19.89
CA SER A 68 -2.36 -0.43 -19.17
C SER A 68 -2.49 0.64 -18.08
N TRP A 69 -1.41 1.27 -17.61
CA TRP A 69 -1.48 2.18 -16.45
C TRP A 69 -2.49 3.32 -16.62
N ARG A 70 -2.79 3.74 -17.85
CA ARG A 70 -3.78 4.79 -18.17
C ARG A 70 -5.23 4.32 -18.06
N GLN A 71 -5.49 3.04 -17.83
CA GLN A 71 -6.83 2.50 -17.65
C GLN A 71 -7.32 2.74 -16.22
N LYS A 72 -8.63 2.75 -16.03
CA LYS A 72 -9.26 2.74 -14.70
C LYS A 72 -9.24 1.32 -14.15
N ASP A 73 -9.16 1.17 -12.84
CA ASP A 73 -9.11 -0.12 -12.15
C ASP A 73 -9.87 -0.07 -10.83
N SER A 74 -9.94 -1.19 -10.11
CA SER A 74 -10.66 -1.32 -8.83
C SER A 74 -9.84 -0.88 -7.61
N GLY A 75 -8.57 -0.51 -7.78
CA GLY A 75 -7.71 -0.12 -6.66
C GLY A 75 -7.32 -1.28 -5.75
N ILE A 76 -6.46 -1.01 -4.77
CA ILE A 76 -6.04 -2.00 -3.75
C ILE A 76 -7.20 -2.48 -2.86
N TRP A 77 -8.30 -1.73 -2.84
CA TRP A 77 -9.47 -2.00 -2.01
C TRP A 77 -10.61 -2.73 -2.74
N GLU A 78 -10.38 -3.16 -3.98
CA GLU A 78 -11.33 -3.96 -4.78
C GLU A 78 -12.69 -3.25 -5.00
N LEU A 79 -12.64 -1.93 -5.16
CA LEU A 79 -13.82 -1.08 -5.24
C LEU A 79 -14.61 -1.32 -6.53
N GLU A 80 -15.93 -1.25 -6.42
CA GLU A 80 -16.87 -1.49 -7.52
C GLU A 80 -16.74 -0.45 -8.64
N THR A 81 -16.46 0.80 -8.28
CA THR A 81 -16.28 1.87 -9.26
C THR A 81 -14.85 1.87 -9.75
N LEU A 82 -14.69 1.72 -11.07
CA LEU A 82 -13.40 1.84 -11.71
C LEU A 82 -12.99 3.31 -11.75
N GLU A 83 -11.82 3.62 -11.19
CA GLU A 83 -11.23 4.96 -11.24
C GLU A 83 -9.73 4.91 -11.49
N HIS A 84 -9.12 6.07 -11.72
CA HIS A 84 -7.67 6.20 -11.67
C HIS A 84 -7.20 6.36 -10.22
N TYR A 85 -7.31 5.29 -9.43
CA TYR A 85 -6.86 5.30 -8.04
C TYR A 85 -5.39 5.67 -7.95
N THR A 86 -5.08 6.63 -7.07
CA THR A 86 -3.72 7.17 -6.93
C THR A 86 -2.73 6.07 -6.56
N MET A 87 -3.09 5.21 -5.61
CA MET A 87 -2.23 4.09 -5.20
C MET A 87 -1.97 3.11 -6.36
N SER A 88 -2.97 2.85 -7.20
CA SER A 88 -2.79 2.02 -8.40
C SER A 88 -1.75 2.60 -9.36
N LYS A 89 -1.74 3.93 -9.53
CA LYS A 89 -0.74 4.59 -10.39
C LYS A 89 0.63 4.58 -9.74
N VAL A 90 0.71 4.77 -8.43
CA VAL A 90 1.96 4.61 -7.67
C VAL A 90 2.53 3.18 -7.84
N SER A 91 1.70 2.14 -7.77
CA SER A 91 2.15 0.76 -8.01
C SER A 91 2.66 0.53 -9.43
N CYS A 92 2.01 1.10 -10.45
CA CYS A 92 2.55 1.05 -11.82
C CYS A 92 3.89 1.77 -11.95
N TRP A 93 4.02 2.95 -11.33
CA TRP A 93 5.29 3.69 -11.29
C TRP A 93 6.39 2.87 -10.61
N GLN A 94 6.09 2.24 -9.48
CA GLN A 94 7.02 1.36 -8.76
C GLN A 94 7.45 0.20 -9.65
N ALA A 95 6.50 -0.47 -10.30
CA ALA A 95 6.77 -1.61 -11.18
C ALA A 95 7.76 -1.23 -12.29
N LEU A 96 7.51 -0.13 -13.00
CA LEU A 96 8.39 0.33 -14.07
C LEU A 96 9.73 0.85 -13.54
N THR A 97 9.76 1.45 -12.35
CA THR A 97 11.02 1.83 -11.67
C THR A 97 11.89 0.60 -11.44
N ARG A 98 11.33 -0.46 -10.86
CA ARG A 98 12.05 -1.73 -10.61
C ARG A 98 12.41 -2.45 -11.90
N ALA A 99 11.53 -2.46 -12.91
CA ALA A 99 11.83 -3.04 -14.21
C ALA A 99 13.07 -2.40 -14.86
N VAL A 100 13.17 -1.07 -14.79
CA VAL A 100 14.35 -0.32 -15.27
C VAL A 100 15.60 -0.71 -14.49
N CYS A 101 15.54 -0.73 -13.15
CA CYS A 101 16.69 -1.14 -12.32
C CYS A 101 17.14 -2.57 -12.62
N LEU A 102 16.21 -3.51 -12.77
CA LEU A 102 16.50 -4.90 -13.08
C LEU A 102 17.12 -5.06 -14.47
N ALA A 103 16.63 -4.32 -15.48
CA ALA A 103 17.24 -4.30 -16.81
C ALA A 103 18.67 -3.73 -16.80
N ASP A 104 18.88 -2.63 -16.07
CA ASP A 104 20.20 -2.02 -15.92
C ASP A 104 21.19 -2.94 -15.19
N ALA A 105 20.69 -3.78 -14.27
CA ALA A 105 21.45 -4.83 -13.60
C ALA A 105 21.64 -6.12 -14.42
N GLY A 106 21.18 -6.15 -15.68
CA GLY A 106 21.29 -7.31 -16.57
C GLY A 106 20.37 -8.47 -16.20
N GLN A 107 19.35 -8.25 -15.36
CA GLN A 107 18.40 -9.27 -14.91
C GLN A 107 17.16 -9.37 -15.81
N LEU A 108 16.89 -8.34 -16.62
CA LEU A 108 15.82 -8.33 -17.61
C LEU A 108 16.37 -7.95 -19.00
N PRO A 109 15.69 -8.36 -20.09
CA PRO A 109 15.97 -7.86 -21.43
C PRO A 109 15.93 -6.32 -21.49
N THR A 110 16.90 -5.71 -22.19
CA THR A 110 17.03 -4.26 -22.26
C THR A 110 16.27 -3.62 -23.42
N THR A 111 15.68 -4.41 -24.32
CA THR A 111 14.98 -3.94 -25.54
C THR A 111 13.90 -2.89 -25.26
N CYS A 112 13.13 -3.07 -24.19
CA CYS A 112 12.03 -2.17 -23.81
C CYS A 112 12.40 -1.19 -22.68
N ARG A 113 13.65 -1.21 -22.18
CA ARG A 113 14.09 -0.47 -20.99
C ARG A 113 13.80 1.03 -21.09
N ASP A 114 14.11 1.66 -22.22
CA ASP A 114 13.88 3.11 -22.41
C ASP A 114 12.39 3.46 -22.49
N ARG A 115 11.56 2.52 -22.96
CA ARG A 115 10.10 2.70 -22.94
C ARG A 115 9.59 2.67 -21.50
N TRP A 116 10.04 1.72 -20.69
CA TRP A 116 9.66 1.64 -19.27
C TRP A 116 10.08 2.88 -18.50
N ALA A 117 11.29 3.39 -18.73
CA ALA A 117 11.76 4.63 -18.12
C ALA A 117 10.88 5.84 -18.50
N ARG A 118 10.53 6.00 -19.77
CA ARG A 118 9.62 7.08 -20.21
C ARG A 118 8.24 6.96 -19.58
N GLU A 119 7.67 5.75 -19.50
CA GLU A 119 6.34 5.57 -18.90
C GLU A 119 6.37 5.75 -17.38
N ARG A 120 7.43 5.31 -16.69
CA ARG A 120 7.67 5.63 -15.28
C ARG A 120 7.61 7.14 -15.02
N ASP A 121 8.35 7.92 -15.81
CA ASP A 121 8.43 9.38 -15.63
C ASP A 121 7.09 10.06 -15.95
N ARG A 122 6.36 9.54 -16.95
CA ARG A 122 5.00 9.99 -17.28
C ARG A 122 4.02 9.72 -16.15
N ILE A 123 4.08 8.55 -15.51
CA ILE A 123 3.22 8.21 -14.38
C ILE A 123 3.52 9.14 -13.20
N ALA A 124 4.78 9.36 -12.87
CA ALA A 124 5.17 10.26 -11.78
C ALA A 124 4.65 11.69 -12.01
N SER A 125 4.85 12.22 -13.21
CA SER A 125 4.34 13.55 -13.60
C SER A 125 2.82 13.61 -13.52
N TRP A 126 2.13 12.58 -14.02
CA TRP A 126 0.68 12.51 -13.99
C TRP A 126 0.12 12.46 -12.56
N ILE A 127 0.75 11.70 -11.65
CA ILE A 127 0.35 11.66 -10.23
C ILE A 127 0.52 13.05 -9.59
N ASP A 128 1.65 13.71 -9.82
CA ASP A 128 1.94 15.02 -9.22
C ASP A 128 0.93 16.09 -9.68
N GLU A 129 0.56 16.05 -10.97
CA GLU A 129 -0.37 16.98 -11.59
C GLU A 129 -1.84 16.73 -11.21
N ASN A 130 -2.27 15.46 -11.15
CA ASN A 130 -3.69 15.10 -11.11
C ASN A 130 -4.16 14.59 -9.74
N CYS A 131 -3.27 14.02 -8.93
CA CYS A 131 -3.64 13.40 -7.65
C CYS A 131 -3.37 14.31 -6.45
N TRP A 132 -2.58 15.38 -6.60
CA TRP A 132 -2.35 16.34 -5.52
C TRP A 132 -3.51 17.32 -5.39
N SER A 133 -4.12 17.40 -4.20
CA SER A 133 -5.14 18.40 -3.89
C SER A 133 -4.54 19.59 -3.15
N GLN A 134 -4.53 20.76 -3.79
CA GLN A 134 -4.08 22.00 -3.16
C GLN A 134 -4.99 22.42 -1.99
N LYS A 135 -6.28 22.09 -2.03
CA LYS A 135 -7.22 22.36 -0.94
C LYS A 135 -6.94 21.50 0.28
N ARG A 136 -6.74 20.20 0.08
CA ARG A 136 -6.51 19.23 1.17
C ARG A 136 -5.06 19.20 1.65
N GLN A 137 -4.14 19.76 0.86
CA GLN A 137 -2.70 19.63 1.07
C GLN A 137 -2.28 18.16 1.18
N ALA A 138 -2.88 17.29 0.36
CA ALA A 138 -2.65 15.85 0.36
C ALA A 138 -2.87 15.25 -1.02
N TYR A 139 -2.27 14.08 -1.27
CA TYR A 139 -2.70 13.20 -2.35
C TYR A 139 -4.07 12.61 -2.00
N VAL A 140 -4.99 12.62 -2.97
CA VAL A 140 -6.37 12.11 -2.80
C VAL A 140 -6.53 10.70 -3.37
N LEU A 141 -7.61 10.02 -3.01
CA LEU A 141 -7.94 8.64 -3.41
C LEU A 141 -7.87 8.43 -4.93
N HIS A 142 -8.45 9.35 -5.70
CA HIS A 142 -8.34 9.44 -7.16
C HIS A 142 -8.53 10.90 -7.62
N PRO A 143 -8.08 11.29 -8.83
CA PRO A 143 -8.30 12.63 -9.35
C PRO A 143 -9.77 13.04 -9.35
N GLY A 144 -10.02 14.32 -9.04
CA GLY A 144 -11.36 14.88 -8.95
C GLY A 144 -12.12 14.55 -7.66
N SER A 145 -11.57 13.69 -6.78
CA SER A 145 -12.14 13.44 -5.46
C SER A 145 -11.59 14.38 -4.38
N GLU A 146 -12.34 14.54 -3.28
CA GLU A 146 -11.82 15.09 -2.01
C GLU A 146 -11.57 13.99 -0.96
N ARG A 147 -11.61 12.72 -1.36
CA ARG A 147 -11.48 11.58 -0.44
C ARG A 147 -10.00 11.25 -0.22
N LEU A 148 -9.66 10.83 1.00
CA LEU A 148 -8.34 10.34 1.36
C LEU A 148 -8.30 8.81 1.35
N ASP A 149 -7.10 8.28 1.26
CA ASP A 149 -6.80 6.85 1.23
C ASP A 149 -5.54 6.57 2.07
N ALA A 150 -5.67 5.70 3.07
CA ALA A 150 -4.57 5.34 3.97
C ALA A 150 -3.48 4.52 3.26
N SER A 151 -3.79 3.86 2.14
CA SER A 151 -2.79 3.15 1.34
C SER A 151 -1.72 4.09 0.78
N LEU A 152 -2.00 5.38 0.63
CA LEU A 152 -1.03 6.39 0.19
C LEU A 152 0.11 6.61 1.19
N ALA A 153 0.00 6.10 2.42
CA ALA A 153 1.14 6.02 3.33
C ALA A 153 2.29 5.18 2.76
N LEU A 154 1.97 4.15 1.95
CA LEU A 154 2.96 3.31 1.29
C LEU A 154 3.86 4.09 0.32
N MET A 155 3.41 5.23 -0.23
CA MET A 155 4.22 6.07 -1.11
C MET A 155 5.56 6.46 -0.48
N VAL A 156 5.61 6.61 0.85
CA VAL A 156 6.85 6.91 1.59
C VAL A 156 7.84 5.75 1.50
N ARG A 157 7.40 4.53 1.79
CA ARG A 157 8.22 3.31 1.70
C ARG A 157 8.66 3.01 0.27
N LEU A 158 7.78 3.29 -0.69
CA LEU A 158 8.06 3.10 -2.11
C LEU A 158 9.04 4.15 -2.68
N GLY A 159 9.41 5.16 -1.90
CA GLY A 159 10.36 6.18 -2.31
C GLY A 159 9.82 7.14 -3.35
N PHE A 160 8.49 7.37 -3.38
CA PHE A 160 7.90 8.35 -4.28
C PHE A 160 8.44 9.76 -3.98
N GLU A 161 8.59 10.58 -5.01
CA GLU A 161 9.18 11.92 -4.86
C GLU A 161 8.27 12.89 -4.07
N GLY A 162 8.87 13.97 -3.57
CA GLY A 162 8.13 15.02 -2.87
C GLY A 162 7.90 14.76 -1.39
N ARG A 163 8.97 14.51 -0.62
CA ARG A 163 8.94 14.26 0.84
C ARG A 163 8.04 15.22 1.64
N LYS A 164 8.01 16.51 1.29
CA LYS A 164 7.13 17.50 1.95
C LYS A 164 5.65 17.27 1.67
N ARG A 165 5.28 16.88 0.44
CA ARG A 165 3.90 16.54 0.07
C ARG A 165 3.47 15.24 0.74
N LEU A 166 4.33 14.23 0.72
CA LEU A 166 4.10 12.97 1.42
C LEU A 166 3.85 13.20 2.92
N ALA A 167 4.69 13.99 3.58
CA ALA A 167 4.52 14.32 4.99
C ALA A 167 3.16 14.97 5.29
N LYS A 168 2.70 15.89 4.44
CA LYS A 168 1.37 16.50 4.58
C LYS A 168 0.23 15.53 4.30
N THR A 169 0.40 14.62 3.33
CA THR A 169 -0.57 13.54 3.08
C THR A 169 -0.72 12.64 4.30
N ILE A 170 0.38 12.26 4.97
CA ILE A 170 0.32 11.50 6.22
C ILE A 170 -0.43 12.29 7.30
N ASP A 171 -0.12 13.58 7.45
CA ASP A 171 -0.80 14.44 8.44
C ASP A 171 -2.32 14.51 8.20
N ALA A 172 -2.73 14.61 6.93
CA ALA A 172 -4.16 14.63 6.56
C ALA A 172 -4.85 13.28 6.79
N ILE A 173 -4.19 12.17 6.42
CA ILE A 173 -4.71 10.82 6.66
C ILE A 173 -4.88 10.57 8.16
N GLU A 174 -3.88 10.92 8.97
CA GLU A 174 -3.93 10.74 10.41
C GLU A 174 -5.05 11.57 11.06
N SER A 175 -5.24 12.82 10.59
CA SER A 175 -6.27 13.71 11.12
C SER A 175 -7.69 13.27 10.77
N GLU A 176 -7.92 12.68 9.60
CA GLU A 176 -9.26 12.48 9.06
C GLU A 176 -9.69 11.01 8.98
N LEU A 177 -8.74 10.09 8.78
CA LEU A 177 -9.01 8.65 8.79
C LEU A 177 -8.70 8.01 10.14
N GLY A 178 -8.10 8.77 11.07
CA GLY A 178 -7.77 8.33 12.42
C GLY A 178 -8.98 8.25 13.35
N ARG A 179 -9.08 7.16 14.12
CA ARG A 179 -10.05 6.96 15.20
C ARG A 179 -9.35 6.35 16.41
N GLY A 180 -9.04 7.19 17.40
CA GLY A 180 -8.22 6.77 18.53
C GLY A 180 -6.80 6.43 18.07
N SER A 181 -6.39 5.17 18.23
CA SER A 181 -5.09 4.67 17.77
C SER A 181 -5.14 4.05 16.37
N TRP A 182 -6.32 3.97 15.75
CA TRP A 182 -6.59 3.15 14.56
C TRP A 182 -6.92 4.01 13.35
N HIS A 183 -6.82 3.45 12.14
CA HIS A 183 -7.12 4.16 10.90
C HIS A 183 -8.06 3.36 9.98
N TYR A 184 -9.02 4.06 9.38
CA TYR A 184 -9.86 3.53 8.31
C TYR A 184 -9.12 3.48 6.97
N ARG A 185 -9.59 2.64 6.04
CA ARG A 185 -8.98 2.46 4.71
C ARG A 185 -9.04 3.75 3.87
N TYR A 186 -10.20 4.38 3.82
CA TYR A 186 -10.45 5.57 3.01
C TYR A 186 -11.60 6.41 3.58
N SER A 187 -11.77 7.64 3.10
CA SER A 187 -12.88 8.50 3.56
C SER A 187 -14.25 7.87 3.28
N GLY A 188 -15.06 7.69 4.32
CA GLY A 188 -16.40 7.09 4.27
C GLY A 188 -16.45 5.63 4.72
N ALA A 189 -15.30 4.95 4.87
CA ALA A 189 -15.22 3.56 5.30
C ALA A 189 -15.79 3.35 6.72
N GLU A 190 -15.80 4.37 7.56
CA GLU A 190 -16.36 4.32 8.92
C GLU A 190 -17.85 3.97 8.99
N LYS A 191 -18.56 4.07 7.87
CA LYS A 191 -20.00 3.73 7.76
C LYS A 191 -20.25 2.25 7.48
N GLU A 192 -19.23 1.53 7.09
CA GLU A 192 -19.34 0.19 6.50
C GLU A 192 -18.51 -0.84 7.27
N GLU A 193 -17.41 -0.42 7.92
CA GLU A 193 -16.41 -1.34 8.46
C GLU A 193 -15.67 -0.81 9.70
N GLY A 194 -14.81 -1.66 10.28
CA GLY A 194 -13.87 -1.30 11.34
C GLY A 194 -12.59 -0.63 10.81
N CYS A 195 -11.71 -0.22 11.73
CA CYS A 195 -10.40 0.30 11.32
C CYS A 195 -9.48 -0.83 10.88
N PHE A 196 -8.69 -0.60 9.84
CA PHE A 196 -7.84 -1.61 9.21
C PHE A 196 -6.45 -1.61 9.85
N LEU A 197 -6.01 -2.76 10.39
CA LEU A 197 -4.76 -2.81 11.15
C LEU A 197 -3.55 -2.47 10.27
N ALA A 198 -3.52 -2.97 9.03
CA ALA A 198 -2.41 -2.66 8.11
C ALA A 198 -2.28 -1.16 7.82
N CYS A 199 -3.39 -0.42 7.68
CA CYS A 199 -3.37 1.03 7.46
C CYS A 199 -2.70 1.76 8.63
N THR A 200 -2.99 1.31 9.85
CA THR A 200 -2.39 1.88 11.06
C THR A 200 -0.88 1.66 11.08
N PHE A 201 -0.42 0.45 10.73
CA PHE A 201 1.01 0.15 10.64
C PHE A 201 1.71 0.92 9.52
N TRP A 202 1.11 1.03 8.32
CA TRP A 202 1.69 1.83 7.23
C TRP A 202 1.89 3.30 7.59
N ILE A 203 1.00 3.89 8.38
CA ILE A 203 1.12 5.28 8.85
C ILE A 203 2.27 5.42 9.87
N ILE A 204 2.43 4.44 10.78
CA ILE A 204 3.56 4.41 11.72
C ILE A 204 4.87 4.27 10.96
N GLU A 205 4.94 3.31 10.02
CA GLU A 205 6.08 3.11 9.14
C GLU A 205 6.42 4.39 8.38
N ALA A 206 5.42 5.06 7.80
CA ALA A 206 5.61 6.33 7.12
C ALA A 206 6.18 7.42 8.05
N HIS A 207 5.71 7.53 9.30
CA HIS A 207 6.29 8.46 10.27
C HIS A 207 7.76 8.14 10.58
N LEU A 208 8.12 6.86 10.75
CA LEU A 208 9.50 6.43 10.95
C LEU A 208 10.40 6.85 9.78
N LEU A 209 9.99 6.53 8.55
CA LEU A 209 10.73 6.85 7.31
C LEU A 209 10.81 8.37 7.05
N LEU A 210 9.80 9.13 7.49
CA LEU A 210 9.81 10.59 7.45
C LEU A 210 10.71 11.22 8.53
N GLY A 211 11.26 10.43 9.46
CA GLY A 211 12.10 10.89 10.56
C GLY A 211 11.31 11.42 11.75
N ARG A 212 9.99 11.18 11.81
CA ARG A 212 9.07 11.62 12.87
C ARG A 212 9.01 10.57 13.98
N GLN A 213 10.19 10.20 14.48
CA GLN A 213 10.38 9.11 15.45
C GLN A 213 9.49 9.26 16.69
N GLY A 214 9.40 10.47 17.27
CA GLY A 214 8.57 10.72 18.45
C GLY A 214 7.08 10.38 18.24
N ARG A 215 6.53 10.72 17.07
CA ARG A 215 5.13 10.41 16.75
C ARG A 215 4.92 8.91 16.54
N ALA A 216 5.82 8.27 15.80
CA ALA A 216 5.76 6.83 15.58
C ALA A 216 5.82 6.02 16.89
N HIS A 217 6.71 6.40 17.82
CA HIS A 217 6.81 5.77 19.14
C HIS A 217 5.53 5.97 19.96
N GLU A 218 4.96 7.18 19.97
CA GLU A 218 3.69 7.44 20.65
C GLU A 218 2.56 6.53 20.13
N MET A 219 2.46 6.36 18.82
CA MET A 219 1.48 5.48 18.19
C MET A 219 1.72 4.00 18.55
N LEU A 220 2.97 3.54 18.50
CA LEU A 220 3.33 2.16 18.86
C LEU A 220 3.04 1.83 20.32
N THR A 221 3.41 2.71 21.26
CA THR A 221 3.11 2.51 22.69
C THR A 221 1.60 2.40 22.94
N LYS A 222 0.80 3.22 22.23
CA LYS A 222 -0.66 3.12 22.30
C LYS A 222 -1.15 1.79 21.72
N LEU A 223 -0.61 1.35 20.59
CA LEU A 223 -0.95 0.05 19.99
C LEU A 223 -0.63 -1.11 20.93
N GLU A 224 0.57 -1.16 21.50
CA GLU A 224 0.98 -2.22 22.44
C GLU A 224 0.03 -2.35 23.64
N SER A 225 -0.45 -1.22 24.16
CA SER A 225 -1.41 -1.20 25.28
C SER A 225 -2.79 -1.76 24.88
N THR A 226 -3.11 -1.80 23.58
CA THR A 226 -4.43 -2.19 23.06
C THR A 226 -4.45 -3.55 22.36
N LEU A 227 -3.38 -3.93 21.67
CA LEU A 227 -3.25 -5.17 20.88
C LEU A 227 -2.92 -6.40 21.73
N ASN A 228 -2.78 -6.27 23.05
CA ASN A 228 -2.39 -7.38 23.91
C ASN A 228 -3.58 -8.32 24.23
N ARG A 229 -4.02 -9.12 23.25
CA ARG A 229 -5.13 -10.09 23.41
C ARG A 229 -4.87 -11.45 22.74
N GLY A 230 -3.73 -12.09 23.00
CA GLY A 230 -3.56 -13.54 22.75
C GLY A 230 -2.19 -13.99 22.27
N VAL A 231 -2.19 -14.89 21.28
CA VAL A 231 -1.02 -15.66 20.77
C VAL A 231 -0.25 -14.96 19.63
N GLY A 232 -0.38 -13.63 19.49
CA GLY A 232 0.32 -12.86 18.46
C GLY A 232 -0.30 -12.91 17.06
N ILE A 233 -1.59 -13.27 16.95
CA ILE A 233 -2.32 -13.27 15.67
C ILE A 233 -3.15 -11.99 15.52
N LEU A 234 -2.95 -11.29 14.41
CA LEU A 234 -3.67 -10.06 14.02
C LEU A 234 -4.84 -10.35 13.06
N SER A 235 -5.96 -9.68 13.29
CA SER A 235 -7.10 -9.64 12.38
C SER A 235 -6.90 -8.63 11.25
N GLU A 236 -7.84 -8.59 10.32
CA GLU A 236 -7.91 -7.57 9.27
C GLU A 236 -8.28 -6.21 9.83
N MET A 237 -9.30 -6.20 10.68
CA MET A 237 -9.86 -4.98 11.25
C MET A 237 -10.01 -5.06 12.76
N ILE A 238 -10.21 -3.89 13.35
CA ILE A 238 -10.56 -3.72 14.75
C ILE A 238 -11.71 -2.73 14.87
N ASP A 239 -12.65 -3.00 15.78
CA ASP A 239 -13.64 -2.02 16.19
C ASP A 239 -12.93 -0.94 17.02
N PRO A 240 -12.92 0.33 16.58
CA PRO A 240 -12.21 1.38 17.30
C PRO A 240 -12.89 1.81 18.62
N GLN A 241 -14.12 1.36 18.89
CA GLN A 241 -14.84 1.68 20.14
C GLN A 241 -14.48 0.73 21.27
N ASP A 242 -14.50 -0.58 21.01
CA ASP A 242 -14.32 -1.61 22.05
C ASP A 242 -13.02 -2.44 21.89
N GLY A 243 -12.30 -2.26 20.78
CA GLY A 243 -11.08 -2.98 20.46
C GLY A 243 -11.29 -4.43 20.03
N SER A 244 -12.51 -4.82 19.65
CA SER A 244 -12.79 -6.19 19.18
C SER A 244 -12.25 -6.43 17.77
N TYR A 245 -11.67 -7.61 17.55
CA TYR A 245 -11.20 -8.02 16.23
C TYR A 245 -12.38 -8.29 15.29
N LEU A 246 -12.25 -7.78 14.06
CA LEU A 246 -13.22 -7.86 12.99
C LEU A 246 -12.55 -8.37 11.70
N GLY A 247 -13.37 -8.89 10.79
CA GLY A 247 -12.91 -9.39 9.49
C GLY A 247 -12.07 -10.67 9.58
N ASN A 248 -11.21 -10.87 8.59
CA ASN A 248 -10.39 -12.06 8.45
C ASN A 248 -9.41 -12.22 9.63
N LEU A 249 -9.26 -13.46 10.13
CA LEU A 249 -8.32 -13.82 11.21
C LEU A 249 -7.79 -15.25 10.96
N PRO A 250 -6.47 -15.44 10.74
CA PRO A 250 -5.41 -14.43 10.64
C PRO A 250 -5.52 -13.61 9.35
N GLN A 251 -5.11 -12.33 9.40
CA GLN A 251 -4.93 -11.52 8.19
C GLN A 251 -3.45 -11.36 7.86
N GLY A 252 -3.01 -11.91 6.73
CA GLY A 252 -1.62 -11.85 6.28
C GLY A 252 -1.09 -10.43 6.11
N LEU A 253 -1.89 -9.53 5.52
CA LEU A 253 -1.48 -8.13 5.29
C LEU A 253 -1.23 -7.36 6.59
N SER A 254 -2.04 -7.58 7.63
CA SER A 254 -1.85 -6.96 8.95
C SER A 254 -0.52 -7.41 9.58
N HIS A 255 -0.18 -8.70 9.48
CA HIS A 255 1.09 -9.21 9.99
C HIS A 255 2.28 -8.68 9.17
N LEU A 256 2.16 -8.65 7.84
CA LEU A 256 3.20 -8.09 6.99
C LEU A 256 3.47 -6.62 7.34
N ALA A 257 2.42 -5.80 7.45
CA ALA A 257 2.56 -4.39 7.81
C ALA A 257 3.21 -4.19 9.20
N TYR A 258 2.85 -5.03 10.17
CA TYR A 258 3.49 -5.03 11.49
C TYR A 258 5.00 -5.35 11.40
N VAL A 259 5.36 -6.45 10.72
CA VAL A 259 6.76 -6.87 10.56
C VAL A 259 7.59 -5.78 9.87
N MET A 260 7.06 -5.20 8.78
CA MET A 260 7.73 -4.11 8.06
C MET A 260 7.95 -2.89 8.95
N THR A 261 6.94 -2.51 9.75
CA THR A 261 7.06 -1.39 10.71
C THR A 261 8.15 -1.65 11.74
N MET A 262 8.23 -2.88 12.28
CA MET A 262 9.24 -3.26 13.27
C MET A 262 10.64 -3.31 12.66
N ASP A 263 10.78 -3.77 11.42
CA ASP A 263 12.06 -3.75 10.69
C ASP A 263 12.59 -2.32 10.54
N VAL A 264 11.75 -1.39 10.06
CA VAL A 264 12.09 0.03 9.93
C VAL A 264 12.42 0.66 11.29
N LEU A 265 11.69 0.30 12.35
CA LEU A 265 11.98 0.78 13.71
C LEU A 265 13.36 0.31 14.20
N SER A 266 13.70 -0.95 13.95
CA SER A 266 14.96 -1.56 14.40
C SER A 266 16.20 -1.02 13.68
N THR A 267 16.02 -0.60 12.42
CA THR A 267 17.09 -0.07 11.56
C THR A 267 17.20 1.45 11.59
N SER A 268 16.17 2.15 12.08
CA SER A 268 16.21 3.60 12.30
C SER A 268 16.94 3.90 13.61
N PRO A 269 18.15 4.50 13.60
CA PRO A 269 18.80 4.89 14.85
C PRO A 269 17.93 5.93 15.57
N PRO A 270 17.83 5.89 16.91
CA PRO A 270 17.18 6.95 17.67
C PRO A 270 17.86 8.28 17.33
N SER A 271 17.07 9.28 16.94
CA SER A 271 17.58 10.54 16.42
C SER A 271 18.52 11.23 17.43
N LYS A 272 19.82 11.17 17.17
CA LYS A 272 20.78 12.21 17.51
C LYS A 272 21.48 12.60 16.22
N GLY A 273 21.40 13.90 15.92
CA GLY A 273 21.68 14.43 14.59
C GLY A 273 23.03 14.00 14.04
N GLU A 274 23.02 13.48 12.82
CA GLU A 274 24.08 13.68 11.83
C GLU A 274 23.54 13.25 10.45
N ALA A 275 23.98 13.96 9.42
CA ALA A 275 23.45 13.90 8.08
C ALA A 275 23.81 12.59 7.36
N PHE A 276 22.84 11.97 6.68
CA PHE A 276 23.08 10.86 5.77
C PHE A 276 23.22 11.39 4.34
N GLN A 277 24.36 11.13 3.70
CA GLN A 277 24.56 11.25 2.24
C GLN A 277 24.50 9.84 1.65
N PRO A 278 23.73 9.61 0.56
CA PRO A 278 23.73 8.33 -0.11
C PRO A 278 24.95 8.20 -1.04
N ALA A 279 25.54 7.01 -1.05
CA ALA A 279 26.50 6.56 -2.06
C ALA A 279 25.79 6.22 -3.38
#